data_AF-A0A3D4Z3S6-F1
#
_entry.id   AF-A0A3D4Z3S6-F1
#
_cell.length_a   1.000
_cell.length_b   1.000
_cell.length_c   1.000
_cell.angle_alpha   90.00
_cell.angle_beta   90.00
_cell.angle_gamma   90.00
#
_symmetry.space_group_name_H-M   'P 1'
#
loop_
_entity.id
_entity.type
_entity.pdbx_description
1 polymer ?
#
loop_
_entity_poly.entity_id
_entity_poly.type
_entity_poly.pdbx_seq_one_letter_code
_entity_poly.pdbx_strand_id
1 'polypeptide(L)'
;QEFGGIILHGAKLLYAFCEATVPKVTLITRKGYGGAYDVMSSKHIRGDINFAYPFSEIAVMGSDGAVNIIFRKEIEKAKDAQQERARLT
;
A
#
# COMPACT_ATOMS: atom_id res chain seq x y z
N GLN A 1 10.82 -15.71 0.28
CA GLN A 1 10.90 -14.55 -0.62
C GLN A 1 12.13 -13.70 -0.30
N GLU A 2 12.35 -13.35 0.98
CA GLU A 2 13.55 -12.62 1.43
C GLU A 2 14.88 -13.24 0.95
N PHE A 3 15.15 -14.51 1.27
CA PHE A 3 16.35 -15.21 0.77
C PHE A 3 16.36 -15.46 -0.75
N GLY A 4 15.21 -15.25 -1.42
CA GLY A 4 15.10 -15.24 -2.88
C GLY A 4 15.40 -13.87 -3.49
N GLY A 5 15.87 -12.90 -2.70
CA GLY A 5 16.28 -11.58 -3.16
C GLY A 5 15.11 -10.68 -3.54
N ILE A 6 13.96 -10.79 -2.88
CA ILE A 6 12.75 -10.00 -3.23
C ILE A 6 13.02 -8.48 -3.22
N ILE A 7 13.90 -8.00 -2.35
CA ILE A 7 14.32 -6.59 -2.30
C ILE A 7 14.97 -6.18 -3.63
N LEU A 8 15.95 -6.94 -4.11
CA LEU A 8 16.65 -6.66 -5.36
C LEU A 8 15.72 -6.83 -6.57
N HIS A 9 14.84 -7.83 -6.54
CA HIS A 9 13.88 -8.07 -7.62
C HIS A 9 12.82 -6.97 -7.70
N GLY A 10 12.26 -6.53 -6.57
CA GLY A 10 11.29 -5.43 -6.50
C GLY A 10 11.90 -4.10 -6.94
N ALA A 11 13.15 -3.83 -6.57
CA ALA A 11 13.88 -2.64 -7.00
C ALA A 11 14.01 -2.52 -8.52
N LYS A 12 14.08 -3.65 -9.26
CA LYS A 12 14.13 -3.62 -10.75
C LYS A 12 12.86 -3.03 -11.35
N LEU A 13 11.69 -3.35 -10.79
CA LEU A 13 10.41 -2.82 -11.29
C LEU A 13 10.31 -1.31 -11.00
N LEU A 14 10.68 -0.90 -9.80
CA LEU A 14 10.76 0.51 -9.43
C LEU A 14 11.69 1.27 -10.37
N TYR A 15 12.89 0.73 -10.61
CA TYR A 15 13.87 1.32 -11.52
C TYR A 15 13.31 1.48 -12.93
N ALA A 16 12.70 0.41 -13.48
CA ALA A 16 12.13 0.43 -14.82
C ALA A 16 11.06 1.54 -14.99
N PHE A 17 10.15 1.69 -14.03
CA PHE A 17 9.13 2.75 -14.10
C PHE A 17 9.69 4.16 -13.88
N CYS A 18 10.69 4.32 -12.99
CA CYS A 18 11.35 5.61 -12.75
C CYS A 18 12.18 6.09 -13.94
N GLU A 19 12.84 5.17 -14.64
CA GLU A 19 13.68 5.45 -15.81
C GLU A 19 12.84 5.70 -17.07
N ALA A 20 11.69 5.02 -17.20
CA ALA A 20 10.82 5.13 -18.36
C ALA A 20 10.37 6.58 -18.65
N THR A 21 10.77 7.09 -19.81
CA THR A 21 10.43 8.43 -20.32
C THR A 21 9.16 8.45 -21.17
N VAL A 22 8.62 7.28 -21.52
CA VAL A 22 7.33 7.17 -22.20
C VAL A 22 6.18 7.60 -21.30
N PRO A 23 5.03 8.02 -21.87
CA PRO A 23 3.82 8.29 -21.09
C PRO A 23 3.36 7.05 -20.32
N LYS A 24 3.04 7.23 -19.04
CA LYS A 24 2.61 6.18 -18.10
C LYS A 24 1.23 6.51 -17.54
N VAL A 25 0.29 5.57 -17.72
CA VAL A 25 -1.07 5.68 -17.20
C VAL A 25 -1.35 4.48 -16.31
N THR A 26 -1.78 4.76 -15.08
CA THR A 26 -2.10 3.75 -14.07
C THR A 26 -3.58 3.81 -13.73
N LEU A 27 -4.26 2.67 -13.74
CA LEU A 27 -5.63 2.53 -13.23
C LEU A 27 -5.63 1.60 -12.03
N ILE A 28 -5.94 2.16 -10.85
CA ILE A 28 -6.07 1.42 -9.61
C ILE A 28 -7.45 0.78 -9.58
N THR A 29 -7.49 -0.53 -9.83
CA THR A 29 -8.75 -1.28 -9.95
C THR A 29 -9.29 -1.77 -8.62
N ARG A 30 -8.45 -1.95 -7.60
CA ARG A 30 -8.87 -2.40 -6.26
C ARG A 30 -7.88 -1.94 -5.19
N LYS A 31 -7.05 -2.84 -4.64
CA LYS A 31 -6.13 -2.54 -3.53
C LYS A 31 -4.79 -2.05 -4.06
N GLY A 32 -4.35 -0.88 -3.61
CA GLY A 32 -3.01 -0.34 -3.80
C GLY A 32 -2.38 -0.04 -2.45
N TYR A 33 -1.61 -0.98 -1.90
CA TYR A 33 -1.05 -0.85 -0.56
C TYR A 33 0.48 -0.72 -0.54
N GLY A 34 0.96 0.20 0.29
CA GLY A 34 2.36 0.36 0.67
C GLY A 34 3.32 0.40 -0.52
N GLY A 35 4.49 -0.20 -0.36
CA GLY A 35 5.52 -0.21 -1.40
C GLY A 35 5.07 -0.85 -2.72
N ALA A 36 4.12 -1.79 -2.68
CA ALA A 36 3.59 -2.39 -3.91
C ALA A 36 2.78 -1.38 -4.75
N TYR A 37 2.06 -0.46 -4.11
CA TYR A 37 1.45 0.66 -4.84
C TYR A 37 2.52 1.57 -5.43
N ASP A 38 3.55 1.91 -4.65
CA ASP A 38 4.59 2.84 -5.09
C ASP A 38 5.31 2.34 -6.34
N VAL A 39 5.71 1.06 -6.36
CA VAL A 39 6.44 0.45 -7.49
C VAL A 39 5.57 0.22 -8.74
N MET A 40 4.24 0.35 -8.66
CA MET A 40 3.31 0.13 -9.76
C MET A 40 2.96 1.44 -10.50
N SER A 41 3.99 2.21 -10.88
CA SER A 41 3.86 3.52 -11.53
C SER A 41 2.90 4.46 -10.77
N SER A 42 3.14 4.59 -9.46
CA SER A 42 2.43 5.57 -8.64
C SER A 42 2.76 7.00 -9.06
N LYS A 43 1.91 7.94 -8.62
CA LYS A 43 2.14 9.37 -8.88
C LYS A 43 3.48 9.86 -8.30
N HIS A 44 3.94 9.24 -7.21
CA HIS A 44 5.18 9.60 -6.50
C HIS A 44 6.44 9.23 -7.29
N ILE A 45 6.35 8.29 -8.23
CA ILE A 45 7.49 7.80 -9.02
C ILE A 45 7.39 8.17 -10.50
N ARG A 46 6.89 9.38 -10.78
CA ARG A 46 6.74 9.95 -12.13
C ARG A 46 5.65 9.28 -12.98
N GLY A 47 4.60 8.72 -12.36
CA GLY A 47 3.37 8.38 -13.07
C GLY A 47 2.71 9.64 -13.66
N ASP A 48 2.40 9.63 -14.96
CA ASP A 48 1.86 10.82 -15.63
C ASP A 48 0.38 11.01 -15.26
N ILE A 49 -0.42 9.95 -15.36
CA ILE A 49 -1.84 9.95 -15.01
C ILE A 49 -2.19 8.72 -14.17
N ASN A 50 -2.85 8.94 -13.04
CA ASN A 50 -3.33 7.88 -12.15
C ASN A 50 -4.84 8.03 -11.97
N PHE A 51 -5.59 7.02 -12.39
CA PHE A 51 -7.02 6.89 -12.14
C PHE A 51 -7.26 5.85 -11.06
N ALA A 52 -8.39 5.96 -10.38
CA ALA A 52 -8.78 5.06 -9.33
C ALA A 52 -10.28 4.78 -9.44
N TYR A 53 -10.68 3.51 -9.37
CA TYR A 53 -12.11 3.19 -9.28
C TYR A 53 -12.68 3.65 -7.94
N PRO A 54 -13.99 3.95 -7.86
CA PRO A 54 -14.62 4.43 -6.63
C PRO A 54 -14.47 3.49 -5.43
N PHE A 55 -14.34 2.19 -5.69
CA PHE A 55 -14.16 1.13 -4.70
C PHE A 55 -12.69 0.72 -4.51
N SER A 56 -11.75 1.47 -5.08
CA SER A 56 -10.33 1.23 -4.84
C SER A 56 -9.91 1.69 -3.44
N GLU A 57 -8.87 1.05 -2.92
CA GLU A 57 -8.36 1.31 -1.58
C GLU A 57 -6.85 1.56 -1.68
N ILE A 58 -6.45 2.81 -1.41
CA ILE A 58 -5.06 3.25 -1.43
C ILE A 58 -4.64 3.52 0.01
N ALA A 59 -3.68 2.76 0.52
CA ALA A 59 -3.30 2.82 1.93
C ALA A 59 -1.82 2.48 2.14
N VAL A 60 -1.24 2.87 3.27
CA VAL A 60 0.15 2.52 3.62
C VAL A 60 0.32 1.02 3.89
N MET A 61 -0.71 0.39 4.45
CA MET A 61 -0.85 -1.05 4.66
C MET A 61 -2.34 -1.37 4.84
N GLY A 62 -2.71 -2.65 4.95
CA GLY A 62 -4.10 -3.03 5.23
C GLY A 62 -4.59 -2.47 6.58
N SER A 63 -5.88 -2.13 6.66
CA SER A 63 -6.52 -1.50 7.83
C SER A 63 -6.27 -2.28 9.12
N ASP A 64 -6.41 -3.61 9.11
CA ASP A 64 -6.16 -4.45 10.29
C ASP A 64 -4.73 -4.29 10.85
N GLY A 65 -3.74 -4.21 9.96
CA GLY A 65 -2.35 -3.99 10.35
C GLY A 65 -2.13 -2.60 10.92
N ALA A 66 -2.69 -1.58 10.26
CA ALA A 66 -2.59 -0.20 10.69
C ALA A 66 -3.24 0.04 12.06
N VAL A 67 -4.45 -0.48 12.28
CA VAL A 67 -5.20 -0.37 13.54
C VAL A 67 -4.41 -0.94 14.72
N ASN A 68 -3.80 -2.12 14.53
CA ASN A 68 -3.01 -2.76 15.58
C ASN A 68 -1.74 -1.98 15.96
N ILE A 69 -1.22 -1.14 15.07
CA ILE A 69 -0.05 -0.30 15.35
C ILE A 69 -0.48 1.04 15.95
N ILE A 70 -1.43 1.73 15.31
CA ILE A 70 -1.86 3.09 15.67
C ILE A 70 -2.59 3.08 17.02
N PHE A 71 -3.54 2.16 17.19
CA PHE A 71 -4.43 2.10 18.36
C PHE A 71 -4.01 1.04 19.37
N ARG A 72 -2.75 0.59 19.31
CA ARG A 72 -2.23 -0.48 20.19
C ARG A 72 -2.60 -0.28 21.66
N LYS A 73 -2.38 0.93 22.18
CA LYS A 73 -2.63 1.26 23.60
C LYS A 73 -4.11 1.31 23.95
N GLU A 74 -4.97 1.69 23.02
CA GLU A 74 -6.43 1.78 23.24
C GLU A 74 -7.03 0.38 23.26
N ILE A 75 -6.62 -0.45 22.31
CA ILE A 75 -7.00 -1.86 22.21
C ILE A 75 -6.54 -2.63 23.46
N GLU A 76 -5.30 -2.42 23.93
CA GLU A 76 -4.77 -3.06 25.15
C GLU A 76 -5.52 -2.65 26.42
N LYS A 77 -6.14 -1.46 26.45
CA LYS A 77 -6.92 -0.94 27.58
C LYS A 77 -8.41 -1.24 27.49
N ALA A 78 -8.89 -1.74 26.35
CA ALA A 78 -10.30 -2.01 26.13
C ALA A 78 -10.77 -3.20 26.98
N LYS A 79 -12.02 -3.15 27.44
CA LYS A 79 -12.66 -4.29 28.14
C LYS A 79 -12.83 -5.49 27.20
N ASP A 80 -13.08 -5.21 25.93
CA ASP A 80 -13.10 -6.20 24.86
C ASP A 80 -12.24 -5.68 23.70
N ALA A 81 -11.03 -6.25 23.59
CA ALA A 81 -10.07 -5.89 22.56
C ALA A 81 -10.53 -6.30 21.15
N GLN A 82 -11.35 -7.33 21.01
CA GLN A 82 -11.83 -7.80 19.71
C GLN A 82 -12.93 -6.88 19.19
N GLN A 83 -13.86 -6.50 20.07
CA GLN A 83 -14.88 -5.51 19.74
C GLN A 83 -14.26 -4.15 19.40
N GLU A 84 -13.25 -3.72 20.17
CA GLU A 84 -12.60 -2.44 19.92
C GLU A 84 -11.81 -2.42 18.61
N ARG A 85 -11.13 -3.53 18.25
CA ARG A 85 -10.51 -3.67 16.92
C ARG A 85 -11.55 -3.56 15.80
N ALA A 86 -12.68 -4.25 15.91
CA ALA A 86 -13.72 -4.22 14.89
C ALA A 86 -14.40 -2.84 14.74
N ARG A 87 -14.37 -2.01 15.80
CA ARG A 87 -14.85 -0.61 15.74
C ARG A 87 -13.87 0.33 15.04
N LEU A 88 -12.57 0.00 15.09
CA LEU A 88 -11.48 0.83 14.58
C LEU A 88 -11.07 0.49 13.14
N THR A 89 -11.41 -0.72 12.65
CA THR A 89 -11.24 -1.18 11.27
C THR A 89 -12.40 -0.74 10.39
#